data_AF-A0AAV5F828-F1
#
_entry.id   AF-A0AAV5F828-F1
#
_cell.length_a   1.000
_cell.length_b   1.000
_cell.length_c   1.000
_cell.angle_alpha   90.00
_cell.angle_beta   90.00
_cell.angle_gamma   90.00
#
_symmetry.space_group_name_H-M   'P 1'
#
loop_
_entity.id
_entity.type
_entity.pdbx_description
1 polymer ?
#
loop_
_entity_poly.entity_id
_entity_poly.type
_entity_poly.pdbx_seq_one_letter_code
_entity_poly.pdbx_strand_id
1 'polypeptide(L)'
;MDLKQGGRNVLQYSEAFNHLAQYATEYVNIEAKKRYAFLCAMNAALKEHLTWQTTGTYNDLVNDAIVQESAMRQVEEDERKRKAPASASAAP
;
A
#
# COMPACT_ATOMS: atom_id res chain seq x y z
N MET A 1 3.82 18.63 -1.54
CA MET A 1 4.28 17.30 -2.02
C MET A 1 3.03 16.50 -2.35
N ASP A 2 2.49 16.63 -3.57
CA ASP A 2 1.24 15.98 -4.00
C ASP A 2 1.50 14.66 -4.72
N LEU A 3 2.26 13.76 -4.08
CA LEU A 3 2.43 12.40 -4.60
C LEU A 3 1.35 11.51 -3.95
N LYS A 4 0.37 11.06 -4.74
CA LYS A 4 -0.63 10.07 -4.32
C LYS A 4 -0.30 8.71 -4.95
N GLN A 5 -0.55 7.63 -4.21
CA GLN A 5 -0.31 6.25 -4.67
C GLN A 5 -1.01 5.98 -6.01
N GLY A 6 -2.28 6.40 -6.14
CA GLY A 6 -3.05 6.17 -7.37
C GLY A 6 -3.15 4.68 -7.71
N GLY A 7 -3.00 4.33 -8.99
CA GLY A 7 -2.94 2.92 -9.45
C GLY A 7 -1.55 2.28 -9.38
N ARG A 8 -0.58 2.91 -8.72
CA ARG A 8 0.79 2.40 -8.61
C ARG A 8 0.95 1.50 -7.38
N ASN A 9 1.82 0.50 -7.51
CA ASN A 9 2.20 -0.38 -6.41
C ASN A 9 2.91 0.43 -5.30
N VAL A 10 2.63 0.08 -4.04
CA VAL A 10 3.27 0.66 -2.85
C VAL A 10 4.80 0.75 -2.97
N LEU A 11 5.46 -0.23 -3.59
CA LEU A 11 6.92 -0.23 -3.76
C LEU A 11 7.42 0.91 -4.67
N GLN A 12 6.80 1.10 -5.83
CA GLN A 12 7.15 2.20 -6.75
C GLN A 12 6.84 3.57 -6.14
N TYR A 13 5.75 3.64 -5.37
CA TYR A 13 5.39 4.85 -4.64
C TYR A 13 6.41 5.16 -3.53
N SER A 14 6.85 4.16 -2.77
CA SER A 14 7.78 4.34 -1.65
C SER A 14 9.17 4.77 -2.11
N GLU A 15 9.65 4.27 -3.26
CA GLU A 15 10.91 4.69 -3.88
C GLU A 15 10.88 6.16 -4.33
N ALA A 16 9.84 6.55 -5.08
CA ALA A 16 9.66 7.93 -5.53
C ALA A 16 9.53 8.91 -4.35
N PHE A 17 8.83 8.49 -3.31
CA PHE A 17 8.66 9.26 -2.09
C PHE A 17 9.95 9.37 -1.27
N ASN A 18 10.76 8.30 -1.19
CA ASN A 18 12.09 8.33 -0.57
C ASN A 18 13.04 9.28 -1.30
N HIS A 19 13.04 9.24 -2.64
CA HIS A 19 13.87 10.13 -3.46
C HIS A 19 13.52 11.61 -3.25
N LEU A 20 12.23 11.94 -3.09
CA LEU A 20 11.80 13.31 -2.73
C LEU A 20 12.15 13.68 -1.29
N ALA A 21 12.08 12.73 -0.36
CA ALA A 21 12.39 12.95 1.05
C ALA A 21 13.90 13.11 1.31
N GLN A 22 14.78 12.57 0.45
CA GLN A 22 16.24 12.68 0.55
C GLN A 22 16.74 14.13 0.52
N TYR A 23 15.99 15.05 -0.07
CA TYR A 23 16.36 16.46 -0.16
C TYR A 23 15.87 17.31 1.03
N ALA A 24 15.17 16.71 1.99
CA ALA A 24 14.68 17.41 3.16
C ALA A 24 15.62 17.12 4.34
N THR A 25 16.38 18.14 4.77
CA THR A 25 17.53 18.03 5.68
C THR A 25 17.20 18.01 7.19
N GLU A 26 15.93 17.94 7.59
CA GLU A 26 15.45 18.01 8.99
C GLU A 26 14.85 16.68 9.51
N TYR A 27 15.70 15.69 9.79
CA TYR A 27 15.33 14.27 9.95
C TYR A 27 14.13 13.95 10.87
N VAL A 28 13.99 14.59 12.04
CA VAL A 28 13.00 14.19 13.06
C VAL A 28 11.60 14.76 12.79
N ASN A 29 11.53 16.00 12.31
CA ASN A 29 10.26 16.62 11.93
C ASN A 29 9.78 16.04 10.58
N ILE A 30 10.70 15.55 9.75
CA ILE A 30 10.37 14.88 8.49
C ILE A 30 9.85 13.48 8.73
N GLU A 31 10.41 12.65 9.62
CA GLU A 31 9.98 11.25 9.70
C GLU A 31 8.49 11.11 10.07
N ALA A 32 8.02 11.85 11.08
CA ALA A 32 6.59 11.87 11.43
C ALA A 32 5.73 12.44 10.30
N LYS A 33 6.15 13.53 9.64
CA LYS A 33 5.46 14.12 8.48
C LYS A 33 5.47 13.21 7.26
N LYS A 34 6.54 12.44 7.08
CA LYS A 34 6.80 11.49 6.00
C LYS A 34 5.88 10.29 6.17
N ARG A 35 5.75 9.77 7.39
CA ARG A 35 4.77 8.73 7.74
C ARG A 35 3.34 9.22 7.54
N TYR A 36 3.02 10.41 8.03
CA TYR A 36 1.69 11.00 7.84
C TYR A 36 1.34 11.22 6.36
N ALA A 37 2.27 11.79 5.59
CA ALA A 37 2.10 11.99 4.15
C ALA A 37 1.97 10.66 3.40
N PHE A 38 2.73 9.63 3.79
CA PHE A 38 2.57 8.28 3.26
C PHE A 38 1.17 7.74 3.53
N LEU A 39 0.69 7.78 4.78
CA LEU A 39 -0.67 7.36 5.15
C LEU A 39 -1.76 8.12 4.36
N CYS A 40 -1.62 9.44 4.21
CA CYS A 40 -2.57 10.26 3.44
C CYS A 40 -2.58 9.96 1.95
N ALA A 41 -1.45 9.50 1.39
CA ALA A 41 -1.31 9.20 -0.02
C ALA A 41 -1.81 7.80 -0.41
N MET A 42 -2.07 6.94 0.58
CA MET A 42 -2.54 5.57 0.36
C MET A 42 -4.03 5.49 0.05
N ASN A 43 -4.44 4.40 -0.61
CA ASN A 43 -5.86 4.12 -0.84
C ASN A 43 -6.62 3.91 0.50
N ALA A 44 -7.94 4.10 0.48
CA ALA A 44 -8.73 4.12 1.71
C ALA A 44 -8.64 2.82 2.53
N ALA A 45 -8.60 1.66 1.88
CA ALA A 45 -8.54 0.36 2.53
C ALA A 45 -7.17 0.08 3.17
N LEU A 46 -6.07 0.38 2.47
CA LEU A 46 -4.72 0.28 3.03
C LEU A 46 -4.51 1.31 4.15
N LYS A 47 -5.00 2.53 3.96
CA LYS A 47 -4.92 3.58 4.98
C LYS A 47 -5.60 3.15 6.26
N GLU A 48 -6.83 2.61 6.19
CA GLU A 48 -7.55 2.13 7.36
C GLU A 48 -6.73 1.06 8.10
N HIS A 49 -6.22 0.05 7.40
CA HIS A 49 -5.40 -1.00 7.99
C HIS A 49 -4.13 -0.46 8.68
N LEU A 50 -3.40 0.43 8.01
CA LEU A 50 -2.15 0.98 8.52
C LEU A 50 -2.34 2.01 9.64
N THR A 51 -3.52 2.61 9.74
CA THR A 51 -3.85 3.49 10.87
C THR A 51 -3.89 2.68 12.18
N TRP A 52 -4.27 1.40 12.14
CA TRP A 52 -4.20 0.51 13.29
C TRP A 52 -2.76 0.10 13.65
N GLN A 53 -1.85 0.09 12.67
CA GLN A 53 -0.43 -0.29 12.84
C GLN A 53 0.51 0.92 13.08
N THR A 54 0.02 1.99 13.71
CA THR A 54 0.76 3.28 13.86
C THR A 54 2.10 3.19 14.62
N THR A 55 2.47 2.07 15.22
CA THR A 55 3.74 1.85 15.93
C THR A 55 4.83 1.31 15.01
N GLY A 56 5.94 2.02 14.83
CA GLY A 56 7.08 1.58 14.00
C GLY A 56 7.88 2.73 13.41
N THR A 57 8.84 2.45 12.54
CA THR A 57 9.55 3.44 11.70
C THR A 57 8.84 3.63 10.35
N TYR A 58 9.29 4.57 9.52
CA TYR A 58 8.78 4.69 8.14
C TYR A 58 8.98 3.39 7.33
N ASN A 59 10.10 2.68 7.54
CA ASN A 59 10.37 1.44 6.81
C ASN A 59 9.41 0.32 7.22
N ASP A 60 9.09 0.22 8.51
CA ASP A 60 8.10 -0.76 9.00
C ASP A 60 6.73 -0.49 8.38
N LEU A 61 6.33 0.79 8.34
CA LEU A 61 5.07 1.21 7.70
C LEU A 61 5.00 0.85 6.21
N VAL A 62 6.12 1.00 5.48
CA VAL A 62 6.21 0.62 4.05
C VAL A 62 6.13 -0.90 3.90
N ASN A 63 6.83 -1.65 4.75
CA ASN A 63 6.82 -3.10 4.71
C ASN A 63 5.42 -3.67 5.00
N ASP A 64 4.75 -3.17 6.03
CA ASP A 64 3.38 -3.52 6.38
C ASP A 64 2.41 -3.20 5.24
N ALA A 65 2.58 -2.05 4.59
CA ALA A 65 1.80 -1.65 3.43
C ALA A 65 1.96 -2.61 2.25
N ILE A 66 3.18 -3.10 1.99
CA ILE A 66 3.47 -4.06 0.91
C ILE A 66 2.81 -5.42 1.21
N VAL A 67 2.98 -5.92 2.43
CA VAL A 67 2.38 -7.19 2.86
C VAL A 67 0.85 -7.11 2.74
N GLN A 68 0.25 -6.04 3.24
CA GLN A 68 -1.20 -5.88 3.18
C GLN A 68 -1.73 -5.72 1.76
N GLU A 69 -1.04 -4.98 0.88
CA GLU A 69 -1.43 -4.88 -0.53
C GLU A 69 -1.41 -6.26 -1.21
N SER A 70 -0.39 -7.08 -0.91
CA SER A 70 -0.29 -8.44 -1.45
C SER A 70 -1.40 -9.35 -0.94
N ALA A 71 -1.74 -9.27 0.35
CA ALA A 71 -2.81 -10.06 0.96
C ALA A 71 -4.18 -9.68 0.39
N MET A 72 -4.46 -8.37 0.24
CA MET A 72 -5.69 -7.89 -0.40
C MET A 72 -5.82 -8.37 -1.84
N ARG A 73 -4.72 -8.36 -2.61
CA ARG A 73 -4.71 -8.86 -4.00
C ARG A 73 -4.98 -10.37 -4.05
N GLN A 74 -4.40 -11.15 -3.14
CA GLN A 74 -4.66 -12.59 -3.05
C GLN A 74 -6.13 -12.89 -2.72
N VAL A 75 -6.72 -12.17 -1.77
CA VAL A 75 -8.15 -12.32 -1.44
C VAL A 75 -9.03 -12.00 -2.65
N GLU A 76 -8.73 -10.92 -3.39
CA GLU A 76 -9.47 -10.56 -4.60
C GLU A 76 -9.31 -11.62 -5.71
N GLU A 77 -8.11 -12.17 -5.90
CA GLU A 77 -7.87 -13.26 -6.84
C GLU A 77 -8.62 -14.55 -6.47
N ASP A 78 -8.64 -14.92 -5.19
CA ASP A 78 -9.36 -16.11 -4.72
C ASP A 78 -10.87 -15.91 -4.81
N GLU A 79 -11.40 -14.72 -4.53
CA GLU A 79 -12.80 -14.39 -4.78
C GLU A 79 -13.15 -14.46 -6.27
N ARG A 80 -12.28 -13.97 -7.16
CA ARG A 80 -12.47 -14.08 -8.61
C ARG A 80 -12.44 -15.54 -9.08
N LYS A 81 -11.57 -16.39 -8.53
CA LYS A 81 -11.54 -17.83 -8.82
C LYS A 81 -12.80 -18.54 -8.34
N ARG A 82 -13.36 -18.15 -7.18
CA ARG A 82 -14.61 -18.72 -6.63
C ARG A 82 -15.86 -18.24 -7.36
N LYS A 83 -15.85 -17.03 -7.92
CA LYS A 83 -16.97 -16.46 -8.70
C LYS A 83 -16.87 -16.71 -10.20
N ALA A 84 -15.74 -17.22 -10.70
CA ALA A 84 -15.65 -17.71 -12.06
C ALA A 84 -16.70 -18.82 -12.23
N PRO A 85 -17.66 -18.70 -13.17
CA PRO A 85 -18.54 -19.82 -13.44
C PRO A 85 -17.65 -20.97 -13.85
N ALA A 86 -17.72 -22.09 -13.11
CA ALA A 86 -17.35 -23.38 -13.65
C ALA A 86 -18.21 -23.53 -14.91
N SER A 87 -17.65 -23.17 -16.07
CA SER A 87 -18.32 -23.42 -17.34
C SER A 87 -18.42 -24.93 -17.41
N ALA A 88 -19.61 -25.40 -17.10
CA ALA A 88 -20.06 -26.75 -17.32
C ALA A 88 -19.80 -27.06 -18.80
N SER A 89 -18.68 -27.72 -19.09
CA SER A 89 -18.57 -28.50 -20.29
C SER A 89 -19.10 -29.89 -19.95
N ALA A 90 -20.42 -29.93 -19.77
CA ALA A 90 -21.18 -31.16 -19.79
C ALA A 90 -21.63 -31.39 -21.24
N ALA A 91 -20.89 -32.28 -21.93
CA ALA A 91 -21.37 -33.27 -22.91
C ALA A 91 -22.15 -32.77 -24.15
N PRO A 92 -22.32 -33.57 -25.23
CA PRO A 92 -22.05 -35.02 -25.39
C PRO A 92 -20.90 -35.40 -26.32
#